data_AF-A0A818XFM7-F1
#
_entry.id   AF-A0A818XFM7-F1
#
_cell.length_a   1.000
_cell.length_b   1.000
_cell.length_c   1.000
_cell.angle_alpha   90.00
_cell.angle_beta   90.00
_cell.angle_gamma   90.00
#
_symmetry.space_group_name_H-M   'P 1'
#
loop_
_entity.id
_entity.type
_entity.pdbx_description
1 polymer ?
#
loop_
_entity_poly.entity_id
_entity_poly.type
_entity_poly.pdbx_seq_one_letter_code
_entity_poly.pdbx_strand_id
1 'polypeptide(L)'
;MLELQHGSNINVAISGTGQLSLSGRVQGNGRLSVSGTANLDAIACPMNIVTVEMSGTGLASVYGVKGVHATLSGFGNICYRGPLLSQVISGLGSIRECIVEQTSTEPQHSSSQSDKIMDRNQRLMVILATTVFFLFF
;
A
#
# COMPACT_ATOMS: atom_id res chain seq x y z
N MET A 1 -10.59 -15.04 -6.35
CA MET A 1 -10.71 -13.81 -7.15
C MET A 1 -12.20 -13.63 -7.43
N LEU A 2 -12.83 -12.61 -6.83
CA LEU A 2 -14.27 -12.34 -7.03
C LEU A 2 -14.41 -11.37 -8.21
N GLU A 3 -15.10 -11.80 -9.26
CA GLU A 3 -15.39 -10.99 -10.44
C GLU A 3 -16.88 -10.63 -10.42
N LEU A 4 -17.17 -9.34 -10.25
CA LEU A 4 -18.53 -8.82 -10.07
C LEU A 4 -18.97 -8.08 -11.34
N GLN A 5 -19.92 -8.65 -12.07
CA GLN A 5 -20.46 -8.11 -13.33
C GLN A 5 -21.81 -7.42 -13.10
N HIS A 6 -21.96 -6.24 -13.72
CA HIS A 6 -23.19 -5.42 -13.89
C HIS A 6 -23.87 -4.91 -12.60
N GLY A 7 -23.69 -3.62 -12.29
CA GLY A 7 -24.39 -2.94 -11.18
C GLY A 7 -24.14 -3.52 -9.79
N SER A 8 -23.11 -4.36 -9.65
CA SER A 8 -22.87 -5.15 -8.46
C SER A 8 -22.40 -4.24 -7.33
N ASN A 9 -23.20 -4.09 -6.30
CA ASN A 9 -22.73 -3.46 -5.08
C ASN A 9 -21.76 -4.42 -4.37
N ILE A 10 -20.69 -3.89 -3.80
CA ILE A 10 -19.80 -4.64 -2.92
C ILE A 10 -20.19 -4.35 -1.48
N ASN A 11 -20.33 -5.40 -0.67
CA ASN A 11 -20.40 -5.28 0.77
C ASN A 11 -19.35 -6.18 1.40
N VAL A 12 -18.44 -5.60 2.18
CA VAL A 12 -17.40 -6.33 2.90
C VAL A 12 -17.45 -5.96 4.37
N ALA A 13 -17.41 -6.97 5.22
CA ALA A 13 -17.30 -6.83 6.67
C ALA A 13 -16.07 -7.59 7.16
N ILE A 14 -15.17 -6.91 7.88
CA ILE A 14 -14.02 -7.51 8.55
C ILE A 14 -14.24 -7.37 10.06
N SER A 15 -14.09 -8.45 10.81
CA SER A 15 -14.16 -8.46 12.27
C SER A 15 -12.94 -9.16 12.85
N GLY A 16 -12.33 -8.57 13.89
CA GLY A 16 -11.11 -9.09 14.51
C GLY A 16 -9.85 -8.56 13.83
N THR A 17 -9.02 -9.43 13.27
CA THR A 17 -7.83 -9.05 12.49
C THR A 17 -7.98 -9.48 11.04
N GLY A 18 -7.63 -8.61 10.10
CA GLY A 18 -7.78 -8.96 8.68
C GLY A 18 -7.05 -8.05 7.71
N GLN A 19 -6.77 -8.58 6.53
CA GLN A 19 -6.25 -7.83 5.40
C GLN A 19 -7.14 -8.08 4.19
N LEU A 20 -7.48 -7.02 3.46
CA LEU A 20 -8.29 -7.09 2.26
C LEU A 20 -7.64 -6.25 1.16
N SER A 21 -7.43 -6.84 -0.01
CA SER A 21 -7.15 -6.11 -1.24
C SER A 21 -8.25 -6.37 -2.27
N LEU A 22 -8.83 -5.31 -2.79
CA LEU A 22 -9.81 -5.33 -3.87
C LEU A 22 -9.19 -4.72 -5.13
N SER A 23 -9.35 -5.40 -6.25
CA SER A 23 -8.94 -4.93 -7.57
C SER A 23 -10.05 -5.18 -8.59
N GLY A 24 -10.02 -4.42 -9.69
CA GLY A 24 -10.99 -4.51 -10.78
C GLY A 24 -11.78 -3.22 -10.93
N ARG A 25 -13.02 -3.32 -11.41
CA ARG A 25 -13.90 -2.15 -11.56
C ARG A 25 -15.32 -2.51 -11.19
N VAL A 26 -15.91 -1.71 -10.32
CA VAL A 26 -17.27 -1.92 -9.82
C VAL A 26 -18.12 -0.76 -10.30
N GLN A 27 -19.17 -1.07 -11.05
CA GLN A 27 -20.09 -0.03 -11.54
C GLN A 27 -21.06 0.45 -10.45
N GLY A 28 -21.27 -0.36 -9.40
CA GLY A 28 -22.13 -0.08 -8.26
C GLY A 28 -21.43 0.65 -7.11
N ASN A 29 -22.10 0.65 -5.96
CA ASN A 29 -21.61 1.24 -4.70
C ASN A 29 -20.85 0.20 -3.87
N GLY A 30 -19.92 0.67 -3.05
CA GLY A 30 -19.18 -0.15 -2.10
C GLY A 30 -19.54 0.19 -0.67
N ARG A 31 -19.76 -0.82 0.17
CA ARG A 31 -19.81 -0.69 1.63
C ARG A 31 -18.69 -1.54 2.23
N LEU A 32 -17.82 -0.91 2.99
CA LEU A 32 -16.65 -1.52 3.62
C LEU A 32 -16.74 -1.24 5.12
N SER A 33 -17.02 -2.28 5.91
CA SER A 33 -17.15 -2.17 7.36
C SER A 33 -16.03 -2.96 8.04
N VAL A 34 -15.30 -2.31 8.95
CA VAL A 34 -14.17 -2.88 9.68
C VAL A 34 -14.40 -2.69 11.17
N SER A 35 -14.31 -3.78 11.92
CA SER A 35 -14.35 -3.78 13.39
C SER A 35 -13.17 -4.56 13.95
N GLY A 36 -12.17 -3.89 14.51
CA GLY A 36 -10.96 -4.50 15.07
C GLY A 36 -9.68 -3.90 14.49
N THR A 37 -8.71 -4.74 14.12
CA THR A 37 -7.43 -4.32 13.50
C THR A 37 -7.36 -4.77 12.04
N ALA A 38 -7.45 -3.86 11.08
CA ALA A 38 -7.39 -4.26 9.67
C ALA A 38 -6.64 -3.32 8.75
N ASN A 39 -6.16 -3.87 7.63
CA ASN A 39 -5.65 -3.12 6.50
C ASN A 39 -6.50 -3.43 5.26
N LEU A 40 -7.06 -2.38 4.67
CA LEU A 40 -7.95 -2.45 3.53
C LEU A 40 -7.38 -1.62 2.39
N ASP A 41 -7.09 -2.26 1.26
CA ASP A 41 -6.70 -1.58 0.03
C ASP A 41 -7.72 -1.88 -1.07
N ALA A 42 -8.50 -0.86 -1.43
CA ALA A 42 -9.45 -0.87 -2.53
C ALA A 42 -9.19 0.27 -3.52
N ILE A 43 -7.97 0.84 -3.54
CA ILE A 43 -7.62 1.90 -4.51
C ILE A 43 -7.65 1.38 -5.93
N ALA A 44 -7.23 0.12 -6.13
CA ALA A 44 -7.25 -0.57 -7.41
C ALA A 44 -8.65 -1.05 -7.84
N CYS A 45 -9.70 -0.74 -7.07
CA CYS A 45 -11.08 -1.11 -7.35
C CYS A 45 -12.00 0.13 -7.27
N PRO A 46 -11.97 1.03 -8.28
CA PRO A 46 -12.90 2.16 -8.35
C PRO A 46 -14.36 1.70 -8.31
N MET A 47 -15.14 2.33 -7.43
CA MET A 47 -16.58 2.15 -7.24
C MET A 47 -17.31 3.48 -7.46
N ASN A 48 -18.63 3.47 -7.59
CA ASN A 48 -19.42 4.68 -7.83
C ASN A 48 -19.45 5.57 -6.59
N ILE A 49 -20.09 5.10 -5.51
CA ILE A 49 -20.03 5.71 -4.18
C ILE A 49 -19.46 4.68 -3.22
N VAL A 50 -18.49 5.09 -2.41
CA VAL A 50 -17.90 4.23 -1.37
C VAL A 50 -18.31 4.72 0.01
N THR A 51 -18.84 3.83 0.82
CA THR A 51 -19.04 4.03 2.25
C THR A 51 -18.05 3.16 3.01
N VAL A 52 -17.14 3.79 3.76
CA VAL A 52 -16.17 3.12 4.61
C VAL A 52 -16.44 3.44 6.08
N GLU A 53 -16.62 2.41 6.88
CA GLU A 53 -16.87 2.47 8.33
C GLU A 53 -15.77 1.68 9.03
N MET A 54 -14.86 2.34 9.73
CA MET A 54 -13.76 1.69 10.43
C MET A 54 -13.85 1.97 11.94
N SER A 55 -14.03 0.90 12.72
CA SER A 55 -14.05 0.92 14.18
C SER A 55 -12.88 0.10 14.73
N GLY A 56 -11.93 0.73 15.42
CA GLY A 56 -10.75 0.09 15.99
C GLY A 56 -9.44 0.68 15.48
N THR A 57 -8.52 -0.17 15.02
CA THR A 57 -7.21 0.23 14.51
C THR A 57 -7.03 -0.16 13.06
N GLY A 58 -6.51 0.71 12.20
CA GLY A 58 -6.30 0.29 10.82
C GLY A 58 -6.00 1.34 9.80
N LEU A 59 -5.80 0.85 8.59
CA LEU A 59 -5.61 1.65 7.38
C LEU A 59 -6.65 1.22 6.35
N ALA A 60 -7.32 2.19 5.73
CA ALA A 60 -8.25 1.93 4.64
C ALA A 60 -7.96 2.88 3.49
N SER A 61 -7.68 2.33 2.30
CA SER A 61 -7.46 3.09 1.07
C SER A 61 -8.57 2.78 0.09
N VAL A 62 -9.37 3.77 -0.32
CA VAL A 62 -10.59 3.56 -1.13
C VAL A 62 -10.73 4.55 -2.27
N TYR A 63 -11.42 4.17 -3.35
CA TYR A 63 -11.69 5.06 -4.47
C TYR A 63 -13.18 5.09 -4.86
N GLY A 64 -13.84 6.22 -4.57
CA GLY A 64 -15.22 6.50 -4.99
C GLY A 64 -15.27 7.55 -6.11
N VAL A 65 -15.66 7.15 -7.31
CA VAL A 65 -15.66 8.00 -8.51
C VAL A 65 -16.63 9.17 -8.39
N LYS A 66 -17.83 8.93 -7.83
CA LYS A 66 -18.85 9.95 -7.56
C LYS A 66 -18.85 10.43 -6.11
N GLY A 67 -18.26 9.66 -5.20
CA GLY A 67 -17.90 10.16 -3.90
C GLY A 67 -17.66 9.13 -2.81
N VAL A 68 -17.23 9.64 -1.67
CA VAL A 68 -16.84 8.83 -0.51
C VAL A 68 -17.52 9.34 0.76
N HIS A 69 -18.16 8.43 1.50
CA HIS A 69 -18.58 8.62 2.88
C HIS A 69 -17.59 7.86 3.78
N ALA A 70 -16.92 8.56 4.69
CA ALA A 70 -15.91 7.96 5.55
C ALA A 70 -16.22 8.18 7.03
N THR A 71 -16.29 7.09 7.78
CA THR A 71 -16.48 7.09 9.23
C THR A 71 -15.33 6.35 9.88
N LEU A 72 -14.63 7.02 10.79
CA LEU A 72 -13.52 6.47 11.56
C LEU A 72 -13.78 6.61 13.05
N SER A 73 -13.86 5.49 13.75
CA SER A 73 -13.99 5.41 15.20
C SER A 73 -12.78 4.65 15.77
N GLY A 74 -11.85 5.33 16.43
CA GLY A 74 -10.64 4.71 17.00
C GLY A 74 -9.32 5.29 16.47
N PHE A 75 -8.33 4.42 16.23
CA PHE A 75 -6.94 4.77 15.89
C PHE A 75 -6.58 4.32 14.47
N GLY A 76 -6.67 5.19 13.48
CA GLY A 76 -6.37 4.76 12.12
C GLY A 76 -6.33 5.86 11.10
N ASN A 77 -6.10 5.48 9.86
CA ASN A 77 -6.14 6.41 8.74
C ASN A 77 -7.03 5.87 7.61
N ILE A 78 -7.90 6.73 7.11
CA ILE A 78 -8.67 6.47 5.89
C ILE A 78 -8.13 7.40 4.82
N CYS A 79 -7.55 6.78 3.80
CA CYS A 79 -7.09 7.42 2.59
C CYS A 79 -8.19 7.25 1.54
N TYR A 80 -8.66 8.34 0.93
CA TYR A 80 -9.71 8.26 -0.10
C TYR A 80 -9.31 8.93 -1.40
N ARG A 81 -9.86 8.45 -2.52
CA ARG A 81 -9.81 9.12 -3.82
C ARG A 81 -11.22 9.48 -4.29
N GLY A 82 -11.32 10.62 -4.97
CA GLY A 82 -12.58 11.18 -5.45
C GLY A 82 -13.21 12.16 -4.44
N PRO A 83 -14.40 12.70 -4.74
CA PRO A 83 -15.01 13.74 -3.91
C PRO A 83 -15.45 13.20 -2.55
N LEU A 84 -15.05 13.87 -1.47
CA LEU A 84 -15.49 13.53 -0.11
C LEU A 84 -16.91 14.07 0.11
N LEU A 85 -17.87 13.18 0.33
CA LEU A 85 -19.28 13.53 0.57
C LEU A 85 -19.56 13.75 2.05
N SER A 86 -18.99 12.92 2.92
CA SER A 86 -19.06 13.10 4.38
C SER A 86 -17.86 12.49 5.07
N GLN A 87 -17.49 13.09 6.20
CA GLN A 87 -16.49 12.53 7.11
C GLN A 87 -16.95 12.62 8.56
N VAL A 88 -16.71 11.56 9.31
CA VAL A 88 -16.90 11.52 10.76
C VAL A 88 -15.67 10.87 11.37
N ILE A 89 -15.05 11.55 12.34
CA ILE A 89 -13.91 11.01 13.09
C ILE A 89 -14.26 11.06 14.58
N SER A 90 -14.18 9.91 15.23
CA SER A 90 -14.38 9.71 16.67
C SER A 90 -13.20 8.92 17.22
N GLY A 91 -12.09 9.60 17.50
CA GLY A 91 -10.86 8.96 18.00
C GLY A 91 -9.60 9.71 17.60
N LEU A 92 -8.48 8.99 17.57
CA LEU A 92 -7.15 9.47 17.23
C LEU A 92 -6.73 8.93 15.87
N GLY A 93 -7.22 9.56 14.82
CA GLY A 93 -6.95 9.15 13.45
C GLY A 93 -7.16 10.26 12.44
N SER A 94 -7.00 9.95 11.15
CA SER A 94 -7.20 10.94 10.09
C SER A 94 -7.88 10.39 8.85
N ILE A 95 -8.69 11.24 8.21
CA ILE A 95 -9.30 10.97 6.91
C ILE A 95 -8.70 11.98 5.94
N ARG A 96 -8.01 11.51 4.90
CA ARG A 96 -7.27 12.37 3.96
C ARG A 96 -7.39 11.85 2.55
N GLU A 97 -7.22 12.73 1.58
CA GLU A 97 -7.12 12.34 0.19
C GLU A 97 -5.82 11.55 -0.05
N CYS A 98 -5.90 10.49 -0.84
CA CYS A 98 -4.74 9.73 -1.26
C CYS A 98 -3.93 10.53 -2.28
N ILE A 99 -2.90 11.19 -1.78
CA ILE A 99 -1.77 11.59 -2.59
C ILE A 99 -1.06 10.29 -2.96
N VAL A 100 -1.14 9.89 -4.23
CA VAL A 100 -0.20 8.89 -4.72
C VAL A 100 1.12 9.60 -4.79
N GLU A 101 1.88 9.49 -3.71
CA GLU A 101 3.31 9.65 -3.78
C GLU A 101 3.79 8.64 -4.83
N GLN A 102 4.29 9.17 -5.94
CA GLN A 102 5.23 8.43 -6.75
C GLN A 102 6.47 8.25 -5.88
N THR A 103 6.42 7.32 -4.94
CA THR A 103 7.62 6.71 -4.41
C THR A 103 8.22 5.98 -5.59
N SER A 104 9.13 6.69 -6.27
CA SER A 104 10.22 6.09 -7.04
C SER A 104 10.62 4.80 -6.35
N THR A 105 10.53 3.71 -7.10
CA THR A 105 10.98 2.37 -6.74
C THR A 105 12.22 2.43 -5.85
N GLU A 106 12.05 2.25 -4.54
CA GLU A 106 13.15 1.84 -3.68
C GLU A 106 13.04 0.31 -3.62
N PRO A 107 13.95 -0.44 -4.28
CA PRO A 107 13.89 -1.88 -4.30
C PRO A 107 14.02 -2.43 -2.88
N GLN A 108 13.20 -3.43 -2.57
CA GLN A 108 13.32 -4.22 -1.36
C GLN A 108 14.75 -4.79 -1.26
N HIS A 109 15.57 -4.22 -0.38
CA HIS A 109 16.84 -4.80 0.02
C HIS A 109 16.61 -5.74 1.20
N SER A 110 16.03 -6.91 0.93
CA SER A 110 16.27 -8.09 1.77
C SER A 110 17.32 -8.95 1.07
N SER A 111 18.50 -8.97 1.67
CA SER A 111 19.72 -9.67 1.33
C SER A 111 19.54 -11.05 0.65
N SER A 112 19.84 -11.09 -0.65
CA SER A 112 20.68 -12.13 -1.26
C SER A 112 21.07 -11.71 -2.68
N GLN A 113 22.05 -10.81 -2.77
CA GLN A 113 22.87 -10.70 -3.96
C GLN A 113 24.33 -10.69 -3.51
N SER A 114 24.96 -11.86 -3.67
CA SER A 114 26.41 -11.95 -3.76
C SER A 114 26.83 -11.14 -4.96
N ASP A 115 27.52 -10.03 -4.75
CA ASP A 115 28.42 -9.46 -5.75
C ASP A 115 29.55 -8.72 -5.03
N LYS A 116 30.74 -9.33 -5.10
CA LYS A 116 32.02 -8.71 -4.80
C LYS A 116 32.13 -7.40 -5.58
N ILE A 117 32.09 -6.26 -4.90
CA ILE A 117 32.62 -5.02 -5.46
C ILE A 117 33.87 -4.62 -4.69
N MET A 118 34.96 -5.02 -5.33
CA MET A 118 36.34 -4.60 -5.20
C MET A 118 36.48 -3.13 -4.78
N ASP A 119 37.05 -2.95 -3.60
CA ASP A 119 37.49 -1.68 -3.05
C ASP A 119 38.47 -0.99 -4.03
N ARG A 120 38.29 0.31 -4.29
CA ARG A 120 39.25 1.08 -5.12
C ARG A 120 40.59 1.27 -4.43
N ASN A 121 40.72 0.91 -3.15
CA ASN A 121 42.00 0.74 -2.46
C ASN A 121 42.62 -0.67 -2.65
N GLN A 122 41.97 -1.55 -3.43
CA GLN A 122 42.47 -2.89 -3.79
C GLN A 122 43.06 -2.96 -5.22
N ARG A 123 43.00 -1.86 -6.00
CA ARG A 123 43.64 -1.77 -7.33
C ARG A 123 45.15 -1.48 -7.27
N LEU A 124 45.67 -1.01 -6.15
CA LEU A 124 47.11 -0.77 -5.95
C LEU A 124 47.89 -2.04 -5.53
N MET A 125 47.26 -2.96 -4.79
CA MET A 125 47.91 -4.20 -4.32
C MET A 125 48.10 -5.25 -5.43
N VAL A 126 47.19 -5.30 -6.42
CA VAL A 126 47.25 -6.31 -7.50
C VAL A 126 48.35 -6.02 -8.52
N ILE A 127 48.76 -4.76 -8.69
CA ILE A 127 49.82 -4.38 -9.64
C ILE A 127 51.23 -4.59 -9.05
N LEU A 128 51.38 -4.46 -7.72
CA LEU A 128 52.66 -4.70 -7.04
C LEU A 128 53.00 -6.21 -6.94
N ALA A 129 52.01 -7.09 -6.87
CA ALA A 129 52.26 -8.53 -6.75
C ALA A 129 52.67 -9.21 -8.08
N THR A 130 52.20 -8.70 -9.23
CA THR A 130 52.51 -9.29 -10.55
C THR A 130 53.89 -8.90 -11.07
N THR A 131 54.45 -7.76 -10.64
CA THR A 131 55.80 -7.32 -11.02
C THR A 131 56.90 -8.05 -10.24
N VAL A 132 56.63 -8.52 -9.02
CA VAL A 132 57.61 -9.27 -8.21
C VAL A 132 57.69 -10.75 -8.61
N PHE A 133 56.63 -11.32 -9.18
CA PHE A 133 56.61 -12.74 -9.59
C PHE A 133 57.32 -13.02 -10.92
N PHE A 134 57.64 -12.01 -11.72
CA PHE A 134 58.28 -12.17 -13.04
C PHE A 134 59.80 -11.95 -13.04
N LEU A 135 60.42 -11.80 -11.87
CA LEU A 135 61.87 -11.58 -11.71
C LEU A 135 62.63 -12.79 -11.15
N PHE A 136 62.03 -13.97 -11.13
CA PHE A 136 62.65 -15.23 -10.67
C PHE A 136 62.64 -16.37 -11.70
N PHE A 137 62.61 -16.07 -13.00
CA PHE A 137 62.98 -17.00 -14.08
C PHE A 137 63.66 -16.27 -15.24
#